data_AF-A0A2V5UZP3-F1
#
_entry.id   AF-A0A2V5UZP3-F1
#
_cell.length_a   1.000
_cell.length_b   1.000
_cell.length_c   1.000
_cell.angle_alpha   90.00
_cell.angle_beta   90.00
_cell.angle_gamma   90.00
#
_symmetry.space_group_name_H-M   'P 1'
#
loop_
_entity.id
_entity.type
_entity.pdbx_description
1 polymer ?
#
loop_
_entity_poly.entity_id
_entity_poly.type
_entity_poly.pdbx_seq_one_letter_code
_entity_poly.pdbx_strand_id
1 'polypeptide(L)'
;GANGLPATLQNTQVHPPVPNEWFERYGLAIADADALDQDPDGDGFTNLDEWYGHTDPTDKNSHPDYLTKLHLVSATEEPFRFMFASWVGSTFALNTIDQSEPTQFLKMGDTIRGTRYKLVKFVEKHARNQYGTNVDVSELVLEHEDSKESLTLVKEKVATSPQSVATFAYEWGGRREFEVRKDQEFSLKPLEEIKYKLVDVAPTKAVIVNTQKPNEPIEIGFAAP
;
A
#
# COMPACT_ATOMS: atom_id res chain seq x y z
N GLY A 1 16.52 -38.86 -13.11
CA GLY A 1 16.03 -37.62 -13.75
C GLY A 1 15.57 -37.90 -15.16
N ALA A 2 14.96 -36.91 -15.83
CA ALA A 2 14.28 -36.97 -17.14
C ALA A 2 15.07 -37.63 -18.30
N ASN A 3 16.35 -37.91 -18.11
CA ASN A 3 17.27 -38.51 -19.08
C ASN A 3 17.71 -39.95 -18.71
N GLY A 4 17.06 -40.59 -17.72
CA GLY A 4 17.38 -41.97 -17.30
C GLY A 4 18.61 -42.13 -16.39
N LEU A 5 19.30 -41.04 -16.04
CA LEU A 5 20.39 -41.03 -15.06
C LEU A 5 19.84 -40.96 -13.61
N PRO A 6 20.54 -41.52 -12.60
CA PRO A 6 20.17 -41.36 -11.19
C PRO A 6 20.12 -39.87 -10.84
N ALA A 7 19.12 -39.48 -10.05
CA ALA A 7 18.99 -38.11 -9.57
C ALA A 7 20.14 -37.80 -8.61
N THR A 8 20.88 -36.72 -8.88
CA THR A 8 21.94 -36.18 -8.03
C THR A 8 21.72 -34.68 -7.87
N LEU A 9 22.34 -34.08 -6.84
CA LEU A 9 22.29 -32.62 -6.63
C LEU A 9 22.87 -31.82 -7.81
N GLN A 10 23.66 -32.46 -8.68
CA GLN A 10 24.22 -31.82 -9.89
C GLN A 10 23.27 -31.83 -11.10
N ASN A 11 22.26 -32.72 -11.12
CA ASN A 11 21.40 -32.90 -12.29
C ASN A 11 19.90 -32.74 -12.01
N THR A 12 19.53 -32.54 -10.74
CA THR A 12 18.15 -32.36 -10.29
C THR A 12 18.11 -31.26 -9.23
N GLN A 13 17.44 -30.15 -9.53
CA GLN A 13 17.12 -29.13 -8.55
C GLN A 13 16.13 -29.71 -7.53
N VAL A 14 16.47 -29.64 -6.24
CA VAL A 14 15.66 -30.26 -5.17
C VAL A 14 14.54 -29.32 -4.74
N HIS A 15 14.86 -28.03 -4.60
CA HIS A 15 13.95 -27.02 -4.06
C HIS A 15 13.78 -25.82 -5.01
N PRO A 16 13.08 -25.99 -6.16
CA PRO A 16 12.76 -24.86 -7.02
C PRO A 16 11.96 -23.79 -6.25
N PRO A 17 12.22 -22.49 -6.48
CA PRO A 17 13.09 -21.92 -7.51
C PRO A 17 14.58 -21.78 -7.13
N VAL A 18 14.97 -22.18 -5.92
CA VAL A 18 16.31 -21.93 -5.36
C VAL A 18 17.34 -22.96 -5.87
N PRO A 19 18.46 -22.55 -6.48
CA PRO A 19 19.49 -23.47 -6.97
C PRO A 19 20.18 -24.23 -5.84
N ASN A 20 20.54 -25.49 -6.09
CA ASN A 20 21.20 -26.33 -5.10
C ASN A 20 22.54 -25.73 -4.63
N GLU A 21 23.25 -25.01 -5.51
CA GLU A 21 24.52 -24.33 -5.18
C GLU A 21 24.35 -23.21 -4.14
N TRP A 22 23.16 -22.62 -4.04
CA TRP A 22 22.87 -21.60 -3.02
C TRP A 22 22.78 -22.26 -1.63
N PHE A 23 22.08 -23.40 -1.52
CA PHE A 23 22.07 -24.17 -0.27
C PHE A 23 23.47 -24.66 0.12
N GLU A 24 24.27 -25.14 -0.85
CA GLU A 24 25.65 -25.56 -0.59
C GLU A 24 26.54 -24.39 -0.13
N ARG A 25 26.38 -23.21 -0.73
CA ARG A 25 27.15 -22.01 -0.37
C ARG A 25 26.92 -21.60 1.08
N TYR A 26 25.66 -21.63 1.53
CA TYR A 26 25.27 -21.21 2.88
C TYR A 26 25.19 -22.38 3.87
N GLY A 27 25.57 -23.59 3.46
CA GLY A 27 25.58 -24.76 4.34
C GLY A 27 24.20 -25.19 4.84
N LEU A 28 23.16 -24.91 4.07
CA LEU A 28 21.77 -25.19 4.40
C LEU A 28 21.43 -26.68 4.22
N ALA A 29 20.43 -27.16 4.98
CA ALA A 29 19.99 -28.55 4.95
C ALA A 29 19.15 -28.89 3.70
N ILE A 30 19.78 -28.89 2.51
CA ILE A 30 19.11 -29.16 1.22
C ILE A 30 18.32 -30.48 1.16
N ALA A 31 18.67 -31.44 2.01
CA ALA A 31 17.99 -32.74 2.08
C ALA A 31 16.61 -32.67 2.76
N ASP A 32 16.35 -31.62 3.55
CA ASP A 32 15.09 -31.45 4.26
C ASP A 32 13.98 -31.04 3.30
N ALA A 33 12.79 -31.60 3.48
CA ALA A 33 11.66 -31.33 2.59
C ALA A 33 11.12 -29.89 2.74
N ASP A 34 11.32 -29.29 3.92
CA ASP A 34 10.92 -27.93 4.29
C ASP A 34 12.09 -26.95 4.25
N ALA A 35 13.20 -27.29 3.59
CA ALA A 35 14.41 -26.46 3.58
C ALA A 35 14.17 -25.01 3.14
N LEU A 36 13.15 -24.75 2.30
CA LEU A 36 12.76 -23.40 1.90
C LEU A 36 12.06 -22.59 3.00
N ASP A 37 11.36 -23.26 3.92
CA ASP A 37 10.57 -22.67 5.00
C ASP A 37 11.40 -22.52 6.30
N GLN A 38 12.62 -23.04 6.33
CA GLN A 38 13.53 -22.93 7.46
C GLN A 38 14.09 -21.50 7.60
N ASP A 39 14.36 -21.11 8.84
CA ASP A 39 14.96 -19.84 9.28
C ASP A 39 16.18 -20.19 10.18
N PRO A 40 17.38 -20.37 9.59
CA PRO A 40 18.54 -20.87 10.31
C PRO A 40 19.13 -19.89 11.34
N ASP A 41 19.02 -18.57 11.10
CA ASP A 41 19.58 -17.53 11.97
C ASP A 41 18.54 -16.92 12.94
N GLY A 42 17.28 -17.30 12.79
CA GLY A 42 16.17 -16.96 13.67
C GLY A 42 15.79 -15.49 13.59
N ASP A 43 15.95 -14.85 12.45
CA ASP A 43 15.61 -13.45 12.23
C ASP A 43 14.14 -13.22 11.80
N GLY A 44 13.40 -14.29 11.48
CA GLY A 44 12.01 -14.28 11.05
C GLY A 44 11.80 -14.27 9.53
N PHE A 45 12.85 -14.46 8.73
CA PHE A 45 12.81 -14.69 7.29
C PHE A 45 13.18 -16.13 6.97
N THR A 46 12.48 -16.71 6.01
CA THR A 46 12.78 -18.07 5.54
C THR A 46 13.86 -18.02 4.47
N ASN A 47 14.53 -19.14 4.25
CA ASN A 47 15.47 -19.31 3.15
C ASN A 47 14.90 -18.85 1.80
N LEU A 48 13.59 -19.06 1.55
CA LEU A 48 12.95 -18.60 0.32
C LEU A 48 12.79 -17.06 0.28
N ASP A 49 12.44 -16.42 1.40
CA ASP A 49 12.35 -14.96 1.47
C ASP A 49 13.70 -14.31 1.17
N GLU A 50 14.76 -14.88 1.75
CA GLU A 50 16.13 -14.37 1.62
C GLU A 50 16.73 -14.63 0.25
N TRP A 51 16.37 -15.74 -0.39
CA TRP A 51 16.66 -15.96 -1.79
C TRP A 51 16.07 -14.83 -2.66
N TYR A 52 14.81 -14.45 -2.44
CA TYR A 52 14.21 -13.33 -3.18
C TYR A 52 14.77 -11.96 -2.75
N GLY A 53 15.12 -11.81 -1.48
CA GLY A 53 15.74 -10.62 -0.91
C GLY A 53 17.21 -10.44 -1.26
N HIS A 54 17.84 -11.47 -1.83
CA HIS A 54 19.28 -11.54 -2.12
C HIS A 54 20.14 -11.31 -0.87
N THR A 55 19.72 -11.91 0.26
CA THR A 55 20.39 -11.79 1.56
C THR A 55 21.07 -13.09 1.98
N ASP A 56 21.77 -13.06 3.13
CA ASP A 56 22.53 -14.19 3.67
C ASP A 56 21.73 -14.92 4.75
N PRO A 57 21.24 -16.15 4.48
CA PRO A 57 20.37 -16.89 5.40
C PRO A 57 21.03 -17.47 6.64
N THR A 58 22.27 -17.06 6.89
CA THR A 58 23.04 -17.45 8.06
C THR A 58 23.49 -16.25 8.88
N ASP A 59 23.18 -15.02 8.44
CA ASP A 59 23.49 -13.78 9.15
C ASP A 59 22.21 -12.98 9.42
N LYS A 60 21.81 -12.97 10.70
CA LYS A 60 20.64 -12.24 11.22
C LYS A 60 20.56 -10.75 10.86
N ASN A 61 21.66 -10.14 10.43
CA ASN A 61 21.71 -8.73 10.04
C ASN A 61 21.58 -8.53 8.51
N SER A 62 21.65 -9.61 7.75
CA SER A 62 21.48 -9.66 6.31
C SER A 62 20.08 -10.18 6.01
N HIS A 63 19.10 -9.30 5.99
CA HIS A 63 17.71 -9.70 5.82
C HIS A 63 16.93 -8.77 4.88
N PRO A 64 15.84 -9.25 4.26
CA PRO A 64 14.97 -8.40 3.45
C PRO A 64 14.31 -7.30 4.29
N ASP A 65 13.74 -6.29 3.64
CA ASP A 65 12.95 -5.28 4.36
C ASP A 65 11.76 -5.94 5.08
N TYR A 66 11.51 -5.58 6.34
CA TYR A 66 10.35 -6.07 7.09
C TYR A 66 9.01 -5.84 6.36
N LEU A 67 8.91 -4.83 5.50
CA LEU A 67 7.74 -4.60 4.65
C LEU A 67 7.40 -5.79 3.73
N THR A 68 8.37 -6.64 3.36
CA THR A 68 8.09 -7.81 2.52
C THR A 68 7.18 -8.83 3.21
N LYS A 69 7.11 -8.80 4.55
CA LYS A 69 6.22 -9.62 5.39
C LYS A 69 4.83 -9.00 5.60
N LEU A 70 4.57 -7.84 5.00
CA LEU A 70 3.28 -7.14 5.09
C LEU A 70 2.45 -7.43 3.83
N HIS A 71 1.28 -8.01 4.03
CA HIS A 71 0.36 -8.35 2.93
C HIS A 71 -1.03 -7.79 3.19
N LEU A 72 -1.73 -7.45 2.11
CA LEU A 72 -3.13 -7.09 2.17
C LEU A 72 -3.97 -8.35 2.41
N VAL A 73 -4.92 -8.28 3.33
CA VAL A 73 -5.95 -9.30 3.58
C VAL A 73 -7.27 -8.89 2.95
N SER A 74 -7.65 -7.63 3.14
CA SER A 74 -8.85 -7.04 2.55
C SER A 74 -8.72 -5.54 2.42
N ALA A 75 -9.34 -4.96 1.41
CA ALA A 75 -9.46 -3.52 1.25
C ALA A 75 -10.92 -3.15 0.99
N THR A 76 -11.45 -2.21 1.76
CA THR A 76 -12.77 -1.62 1.55
C THR A 76 -12.57 -0.16 1.18
N GLU A 77 -12.60 0.09 -0.12
CA GLU A 77 -12.60 1.44 -0.66
C GLU A 77 -14.00 2.03 -0.55
N GLU A 78 -14.12 3.15 0.16
CA GLU A 78 -15.35 3.93 0.22
C GLU A 78 -15.17 5.22 -0.58
N PRO A 79 -16.02 5.50 -1.59
CA PRO A 79 -15.94 6.76 -2.30
C PRO A 79 -16.44 7.90 -1.40
N PHE A 80 -15.77 9.04 -1.44
CA PHE A 80 -16.31 10.25 -0.84
C PHE A 80 -17.55 10.68 -1.62
N ARG A 81 -18.66 10.89 -0.91
CA ARG A 81 -20.00 11.10 -1.49
C ARG A 81 -20.06 12.28 -2.46
N PHE A 82 -19.22 13.30 -2.28
CA PHE A 82 -19.21 14.50 -3.10
C PHE A 82 -17.99 14.56 -4.02
N MET A 83 -18.21 15.04 -5.25
CA MET A 83 -17.18 15.27 -6.25
C MET A 83 -17.09 16.76 -6.57
N PHE A 84 -15.87 17.26 -6.70
CA PHE A 84 -15.61 18.63 -7.15
C PHE A 84 -15.84 18.73 -8.66
N ALA A 85 -16.93 19.37 -9.07
CA ALA A 85 -17.36 19.39 -10.48
C ALA A 85 -16.73 20.56 -11.26
N SER A 86 -16.83 21.77 -10.73
CA SER A 86 -16.34 22.98 -11.39
C SER A 86 -16.23 24.15 -10.42
N TRP A 87 -15.63 25.26 -10.85
CA TRP A 87 -15.68 26.52 -10.11
C TRP A 87 -15.84 27.70 -11.08
N VAL A 88 -16.42 28.79 -10.57
CA VAL A 88 -16.50 30.07 -11.27
C VAL A 88 -16.25 31.19 -10.26
N GLY A 89 -15.19 31.97 -10.48
CA GLY A 89 -14.75 32.99 -9.53
C GLY A 89 -14.41 32.35 -8.18
N SER A 90 -15.10 32.76 -7.11
CA SER A 90 -14.90 32.24 -5.75
C SER A 90 -15.89 31.15 -5.35
N THR A 91 -16.66 30.61 -6.29
CA THR A 91 -17.75 29.65 -6.04
C THR A 91 -17.39 28.29 -6.64
N PHE A 92 -17.48 27.24 -5.82
CA PHE A 92 -17.15 25.86 -6.14
C PHE A 92 -18.43 25.03 -6.20
N ALA A 93 -18.61 24.28 -7.28
CA ALA A 93 -19.73 23.37 -7.49
C ALA A 93 -19.34 21.95 -7.06
N LEU A 94 -20.08 21.40 -6.10
CA LEU A 94 -19.94 20.02 -5.66
C LEU A 94 -21.22 19.25 -5.95
N ASN A 95 -21.08 18.08 -6.57
CA ASN A 95 -22.18 17.16 -6.88
C ASN A 95 -22.07 15.91 -6.02
N THR A 96 -23.18 15.24 -5.70
CA THR A 96 -23.07 13.86 -5.22
C THR A 96 -22.66 12.95 -6.38
N ILE A 97 -21.84 11.94 -6.10
CA ILE A 97 -21.31 11.02 -7.13
C ILE A 97 -22.44 10.28 -7.87
N ASP A 98 -23.55 10.02 -7.19
CA ASP A 98 -24.74 9.34 -7.69
C ASP A 98 -25.79 10.30 -8.28
N GLN A 99 -25.53 11.61 -8.26
CA GLN A 99 -26.44 12.68 -8.69
C GLN A 99 -27.80 12.66 -7.97
N SER A 100 -27.87 12.05 -6.78
CA SER A 100 -29.08 12.00 -5.95
C SER A 100 -29.49 13.35 -5.35
N GLU A 101 -28.55 14.29 -5.20
CA GLU A 101 -28.83 15.63 -4.68
C GLU A 101 -28.48 16.73 -5.70
N PRO A 102 -29.17 17.89 -5.65
CA PRO A 102 -28.77 19.07 -6.43
C PRO A 102 -27.34 19.53 -6.11
N THR A 103 -26.69 20.13 -7.10
CA THR A 103 -25.37 20.76 -6.96
C THR A 103 -25.35 21.75 -5.80
N GLN A 104 -24.33 21.63 -4.94
CA GLN A 104 -24.05 22.61 -3.91
C GLN A 104 -23.01 23.60 -4.42
N PHE A 105 -23.33 24.89 -4.35
CA PHE A 105 -22.44 25.98 -4.71
C PHE A 105 -21.90 26.61 -3.43
N LEU A 106 -20.61 26.43 -3.16
CA LEU A 106 -19.96 26.79 -1.89
C LEU A 106 -18.80 27.75 -2.13
N LYS A 107 -18.45 28.54 -1.13
CA LYS A 107 -17.26 29.40 -1.12
C LYS A 107 -16.21 28.84 -0.15
N MET A 108 -14.98 29.36 -0.24
CA MET A 108 -13.95 29.09 0.77
C MET A 108 -14.49 29.45 2.16
N GLY A 109 -14.39 28.51 3.08
CA GLY A 109 -14.90 28.64 4.44
C GLY A 109 -16.28 28.03 4.68
N ASP A 110 -17.01 27.65 3.63
CA ASP A 110 -18.33 27.02 3.78
C ASP A 110 -18.20 25.51 4.02
N THR A 111 -19.20 24.96 4.71
CA THR A 111 -19.30 23.53 5.01
C THR A 111 -20.25 22.85 4.03
N ILE A 112 -19.86 21.68 3.51
CA ILE A 112 -20.68 20.90 2.59
C ILE A 112 -21.87 20.34 3.36
N ARG A 113 -23.08 20.71 2.93
CA ARG A 113 -24.32 20.30 3.59
C ARG A 113 -24.46 18.78 3.56
N GLY A 114 -24.78 18.19 4.73
CA GLY A 114 -24.84 16.74 4.92
C GLY A 114 -23.51 16.11 5.31
N THR A 115 -22.47 16.92 5.53
CA THR A 115 -21.16 16.47 6.03
C THR A 115 -20.65 17.45 7.09
N ARG A 116 -19.46 17.17 7.64
CA ARG A 116 -18.68 18.09 8.49
C ARG A 116 -17.39 18.55 7.82
N TYR A 117 -17.36 18.57 6.49
CA TYR A 117 -16.20 19.00 5.72
C TYR A 117 -16.37 20.43 5.25
N LYS A 118 -15.39 21.25 5.59
CA LYS A 118 -15.30 22.68 5.23
C LYS A 118 -14.28 22.89 4.12
N LEU A 119 -14.57 23.77 3.18
CA LEU A 119 -13.65 24.16 2.12
C LEU A 119 -12.55 25.06 2.70
N VAL A 120 -11.28 24.63 2.63
CA VAL A 120 -10.16 25.37 3.26
C VAL A 120 -9.12 25.89 2.28
N LYS A 121 -8.95 25.24 1.12
CA LYS A 121 -7.96 25.67 0.12
C LYS A 121 -8.38 25.24 -1.28
N PHE A 122 -8.02 26.06 -2.27
CA PHE A 122 -8.13 25.72 -3.67
C PHE A 122 -6.77 25.95 -4.35
N VAL A 123 -6.37 25.01 -5.21
CA VAL A 123 -5.14 25.13 -6.00
C VAL A 123 -5.47 24.81 -7.45
N GLU A 124 -5.41 25.83 -8.29
CA GLU A 124 -5.57 25.66 -9.73
C GLU A 124 -4.35 24.91 -10.29
N LYS A 125 -4.61 23.79 -10.99
CA LYS A 125 -3.56 22.93 -11.52
C LYS A 125 -3.95 22.38 -12.88
N HIS A 126 -2.94 22.23 -13.73
CA HIS A 126 -3.08 21.64 -15.05
C HIS A 126 -2.02 20.57 -15.24
N ALA A 127 -2.40 19.45 -15.86
CA ALA A 127 -1.49 18.35 -16.16
C ALA A 127 -1.69 17.86 -17.58
N ARG A 128 -0.58 17.49 -18.22
CA ARG A 128 -0.61 16.91 -19.56
C ARG A 128 -0.96 15.42 -19.45
N ASN A 129 -2.02 14.99 -20.12
CA ASN A 129 -2.39 13.57 -20.15
C ASN A 129 -1.54 12.77 -21.15
N GLN A 130 -1.75 11.45 -21.17
CA GLN A 130 -1.06 10.51 -22.08
C GLN A 130 -1.20 10.84 -23.58
N TYR A 131 -2.20 11.63 -23.96
CA TYR A 131 -2.46 12.05 -25.34
C TYR A 131 -1.87 13.44 -25.65
N GLY A 132 -1.17 14.05 -24.69
CA GLY A 132 -0.58 15.36 -24.86
C GLY A 132 -1.56 16.54 -24.67
N THR A 133 -2.79 16.29 -24.24
CA THR A 133 -3.79 17.33 -23.94
C THR A 133 -3.57 17.88 -22.54
N ASN A 134 -3.66 19.20 -22.38
CA ASN A 134 -3.63 19.82 -21.06
C ASN A 134 -5.01 19.69 -20.40
N VAL A 135 -5.06 19.01 -19.26
CA VAL A 135 -6.29 18.72 -18.52
C VAL A 135 -6.25 19.49 -17.21
N ASP A 136 -7.38 20.08 -16.86
CA ASP A 136 -7.57 20.71 -15.56
C ASP A 136 -7.65 19.64 -14.48
N VAL A 137 -6.70 19.69 -13.55
CA VAL A 137 -6.58 18.78 -12.41
C VAL A 137 -6.54 19.59 -11.11
N SER A 138 -7.25 20.71 -11.10
CA SER A 138 -7.33 21.59 -9.94
C SER A 138 -7.83 20.85 -8.71
N GLU A 139 -7.29 21.23 -7.57
CA GLU A 139 -7.49 20.56 -6.28
C GLU A 139 -8.27 21.46 -5.33
N LEU A 140 -9.34 20.91 -4.76
CA LEU A 140 -10.12 21.51 -3.70
C LEU A 140 -9.87 20.74 -2.41
N VAL A 141 -9.26 21.40 -1.43
CA VAL A 141 -8.94 20.80 -0.12
C VAL A 141 -10.06 21.12 0.86
N LEU A 142 -10.53 20.06 1.49
CA LEU A 142 -11.54 20.05 2.53
C LEU A 142 -10.86 19.72 3.87
N GLU A 143 -11.38 20.26 4.97
CA GLU A 143 -10.97 19.90 6.33
C GLU A 143 -12.21 19.46 7.12
N HIS A 144 -12.11 18.34 7.81
CA HIS A 144 -13.13 17.91 8.75
C HIS A 144 -13.11 18.84 9.98
N GLU A 145 -14.27 19.39 10.34
CA GLU A 145 -14.38 20.41 11.38
C GLU A 145 -13.84 19.96 12.75
N ASP A 146 -14.14 18.71 13.14
CA ASP A 146 -13.76 18.14 14.44
C ASP A 146 -12.35 17.50 14.44
N SER A 147 -12.09 16.50 13.59
CA SER A 147 -10.81 15.77 13.54
C SER A 147 -9.63 16.53 12.93
N LYS A 148 -9.89 17.61 12.18
CA LYS A 148 -8.87 18.34 11.40
C LYS A 148 -8.21 17.54 10.27
N GLU A 149 -8.77 16.38 9.95
CA GLU A 149 -8.35 15.58 8.81
C GLU A 149 -8.65 16.33 7.50
N SER A 150 -7.69 16.29 6.58
CA SER A 150 -7.80 16.95 5.29
C SER A 150 -8.14 15.95 4.19
N LEU A 151 -9.02 16.33 3.26
CA LEU A 151 -9.37 15.54 2.08
C LEU A 151 -9.22 16.41 0.83
N THR A 152 -8.50 15.93 -0.18
CA THR A 152 -8.33 16.63 -1.45
C THR A 152 -9.23 16.04 -2.52
N LEU A 153 -10.10 16.87 -3.09
CA LEU A 153 -10.89 16.54 -4.27
C LEU A 153 -10.18 17.07 -5.51
N VAL A 154 -9.84 16.18 -6.44
CA VAL A 154 -9.38 16.58 -7.78
C VAL A 154 -10.60 16.79 -8.66
N LYS A 155 -10.60 17.86 -9.45
CA LYS A 155 -11.73 18.18 -10.35
C LYS A 155 -12.15 16.97 -11.18
N GLU A 156 -13.45 16.71 -11.19
CA GLU A 156 -14.13 15.63 -11.94
C GLU A 156 -13.63 14.21 -11.63
N LYS A 157 -12.92 14.02 -10.50
CA LYS A 157 -12.51 12.70 -10.03
C LYS A 157 -13.21 12.36 -8.71
N VAL A 158 -13.63 11.10 -8.60
CA VAL A 158 -14.10 10.54 -7.34
C VAL A 158 -12.89 10.41 -6.41
N ALA A 159 -12.99 10.99 -5.23
CA ALA A 159 -11.97 10.86 -4.19
C ALA A 159 -12.31 9.70 -3.26
N THR A 160 -11.30 9.04 -2.72
CA THR A 160 -11.45 8.00 -1.71
C THR A 160 -11.71 8.64 -0.34
N SER A 161 -12.73 8.16 0.36
CA SER A 161 -13.14 8.62 1.68
C SER A 161 -12.09 8.26 2.74
N PRO A 162 -11.85 9.12 3.76
CA PRO A 162 -11.07 8.78 4.94
C PRO A 162 -11.61 7.57 5.73
N GLN A 163 -12.87 7.19 5.49
CA GLN A 163 -13.46 5.97 6.08
C GLN A 163 -13.01 4.67 5.41
N SER A 164 -12.31 4.75 4.27
CA SER A 164 -11.77 3.57 3.61
C SER A 164 -10.77 2.87 4.51
N VAL A 165 -10.79 1.54 4.51
CA VAL A 165 -9.95 0.71 5.39
C VAL A 165 -9.20 -0.36 4.62
N ALA A 166 -8.00 -0.67 5.08
CA ALA A 166 -7.22 -1.83 4.66
C ALA A 166 -6.91 -2.70 5.87
N THR A 167 -7.14 -4.00 5.75
CA THR A 167 -6.71 -5.00 6.72
C THR A 167 -5.42 -5.61 6.22
N PHE A 168 -4.38 -5.55 7.03
CA PHE A 168 -3.09 -6.15 6.72
C PHE A 168 -2.85 -7.39 7.58
N ALA A 169 -2.14 -8.36 7.01
CA ALA A 169 -1.47 -9.43 7.73
C ALA A 169 0.03 -9.13 7.73
N TYR A 170 0.63 -9.19 8.91
CA TYR A 170 2.06 -9.07 9.10
C TYR A 170 2.60 -10.37 9.66
N GLU A 171 3.52 -11.01 8.95
CA GLU A 171 3.90 -12.40 9.23
C GLU A 171 5.24 -12.54 9.96
N TRP A 172 5.97 -11.44 10.15
CA TRP A 172 7.21 -11.45 10.92
C TRP A 172 6.96 -11.70 12.42
N GLY A 173 7.62 -12.71 12.99
CA GLY A 173 7.43 -13.12 14.38
C GLY A 173 6.07 -13.78 14.67
N GLY A 174 5.37 -14.21 13.62
CA GLY A 174 4.05 -14.82 13.67
C GLY A 174 2.96 -13.94 13.05
N ARG A 175 1.98 -14.58 12.40
CA ARG A 175 0.90 -13.87 11.70
C ARG A 175 0.06 -13.04 12.65
N ARG A 176 0.05 -11.73 12.42
CA ARG A 176 -0.80 -10.75 13.10
C ARG A 176 -1.60 -9.96 12.07
N GLU A 177 -2.91 -9.89 12.28
CA GLU A 177 -3.78 -9.05 11.46
C GLU A 177 -4.16 -7.76 12.18
N PHE A 178 -4.27 -6.66 11.43
CA PHE A 178 -4.71 -5.37 11.94
C PHE A 178 -5.35 -4.52 10.83
N GLU A 179 -6.34 -3.71 11.22
CA GLU A 179 -7.03 -2.76 10.34
C GLU A 179 -6.36 -1.38 10.44
N VAL A 180 -6.20 -0.72 9.30
CA VAL A 180 -5.70 0.66 9.18
C VAL A 180 -6.69 1.45 8.34
N ARG A 181 -7.13 2.61 8.85
CA ARG A 181 -7.98 3.55 8.10
C ARG A 181 -7.13 4.46 7.22
N LYS A 182 -7.71 5.00 6.14
CA LYS A 182 -7.02 5.99 5.31
C LYS A 182 -6.58 7.18 6.19
N ASP A 183 -5.37 7.65 5.93
CA ASP A 183 -4.60 8.63 6.71
C ASP A 183 -4.18 8.22 8.13
N GLN A 184 -4.52 7.01 8.58
CA GLN A 184 -4.01 6.48 9.85
C GLN A 184 -2.55 6.06 9.72
N GLU A 185 -1.77 6.38 10.76
CA GLU A 185 -0.39 5.94 10.90
C GLU A 185 -0.29 4.62 11.69
N PHE A 186 0.70 3.80 11.32
CA PHE A 186 1.05 2.56 12.01
C PHE A 186 2.56 2.32 11.92
N SER A 187 3.06 1.34 12.67
CA SER A 187 4.45 0.92 12.64
C SER A 187 4.55 -0.59 12.68
N LEU A 188 5.65 -1.13 12.14
CA LEU A 188 5.93 -2.55 12.11
C LEU A 188 7.07 -2.84 13.08
N LYS A 189 6.92 -3.90 13.90
CA LYS A 189 8.05 -4.41 14.68
C LYS A 189 9.04 -5.09 13.74
N PRO A 190 10.33 -5.11 14.07
CA PRO A 190 10.96 -4.50 15.24
C PRO A 190 11.19 -2.98 15.10
N LEU A 191 11.05 -2.40 13.91
CA LEU A 191 11.36 -0.99 13.59
C LEU A 191 10.19 -0.04 13.92
N GLU A 192 9.85 0.09 15.20
CA GLU A 192 8.72 0.94 15.64
C GLU A 192 8.93 2.45 15.43
N GLU A 193 10.18 2.89 15.24
CA GLU A 193 10.57 4.25 14.91
C GLU A 193 10.15 4.67 13.49
N ILE A 194 9.94 3.70 12.58
CA ILE A 194 9.43 3.97 11.26
C ILE A 194 7.90 4.01 11.32
N LYS A 195 7.33 5.18 10.98
CA LYS A 195 5.88 5.34 10.85
C LYS A 195 5.48 5.29 9.39
N TYR A 196 4.54 4.41 9.10
CA TYR A 196 3.86 4.30 7.81
C TYR A 196 2.49 4.94 7.91
N LYS A 197 2.02 5.55 6.82
CA LYS A 197 0.66 6.08 6.71
C LYS A 197 -0.05 5.45 5.53
N LEU A 198 -1.28 4.96 5.73
CA LEU A 198 -2.14 4.50 4.64
C LEU A 198 -2.66 5.71 3.85
N VAL A 199 -2.19 5.91 2.62
CA VAL A 199 -2.57 7.07 1.81
C VAL A 199 -3.61 6.74 0.75
N ASP A 200 -3.72 5.48 0.33
CA ASP A 200 -4.73 5.07 -0.63
C ASP A 200 -5.21 3.64 -0.44
N VAL A 201 -6.46 3.39 -0.83
CA VAL A 201 -7.11 2.08 -0.70
C VAL A 201 -7.86 1.83 -1.99
N ALA A 202 -7.55 0.72 -2.65
CA ALA A 202 -8.25 0.21 -3.83
C ALA A 202 -8.64 -1.26 -3.57
N PRO A 203 -9.57 -1.85 -4.34
CA PRO A 203 -10.09 -3.20 -4.06
C PRO A 203 -9.03 -4.31 -4.05
N THR A 204 -7.90 -4.10 -4.74
CA THR A 204 -6.83 -5.11 -4.86
C THR A 204 -5.48 -4.69 -4.28
N LYS A 205 -5.38 -3.46 -3.75
CA LYS A 205 -4.13 -2.94 -3.20
C LYS A 205 -4.37 -1.81 -2.22
N ALA A 206 -3.44 -1.65 -1.29
CA ALA A 206 -3.32 -0.47 -0.45
C ALA A 206 -2.02 0.26 -0.81
N VAL A 207 -2.00 1.58 -0.69
CA VAL A 207 -0.79 2.39 -0.87
C VAL A 207 -0.42 3.02 0.47
N ILE A 208 0.77 2.74 0.94
CA ILE A 208 1.33 3.32 2.16
C ILE A 208 2.52 4.23 1.81
N VAL A 209 2.86 5.15 2.70
CA VAL A 209 4.09 5.94 2.62
C VAL A 209 4.84 5.86 3.94
N ASN A 210 6.18 5.83 3.88
CA ASN A 210 6.99 6.13 5.05
C ASN A 210 6.89 7.64 5.33
N THR A 211 6.50 8.02 6.54
CA THR A 211 6.33 9.42 6.95
C THR A 211 7.61 10.26 6.83
N GLN A 212 8.79 9.64 6.90
CA GLN A 212 10.08 10.30 6.70
C GLN A 212 10.43 10.47 5.21
N LYS A 213 9.80 9.68 4.33
CA LYS A 213 9.98 9.71 2.87
C LYS A 213 8.61 9.74 2.16
N PRO A 214 7.81 10.80 2.34
CA PRO A 214 6.42 10.83 1.86
C PRO A 214 6.28 10.81 0.33
N ASN A 215 7.36 11.03 -0.41
CA ASN A 215 7.37 11.04 -1.87
C ASN A 215 7.69 9.67 -2.49
N GLU A 216 7.84 8.62 -1.67
CA GLU A 216 8.12 7.24 -2.09
C GLU A 216 6.93 6.35 -1.68
N PRO A 217 5.84 6.31 -2.48
CA PRO A 217 4.69 5.45 -2.19
C PRO A 217 5.01 3.97 -2.40
N ILE A 218 4.45 3.13 -1.55
CA ILE A 218 4.67 1.69 -1.51
C ILE A 218 3.31 1.00 -1.69
N GLU A 219 3.19 0.16 -2.72
CA GLU A 219 1.98 -0.62 -2.97
C GLU A 219 2.05 -1.95 -2.23
N ILE A 220 1.01 -2.25 -1.46
CA ILE A 220 0.83 -3.51 -0.74
C ILE A 220 -0.36 -4.25 -1.35
N GLY A 221 -0.07 -5.39 -1.98
CA GLY A 221 -1.07 -6.29 -2.56
C GLY A 221 -1.37 -7.48 -1.66
N PHE A 222 -2.28 -8.34 -2.13
CA PHE A 222 -2.51 -9.64 -1.48
C PHE A 222 -1.26 -10.50 -1.51
N ALA A 223 -1.11 -11.39 -0.53
CA ALA A 223 -0.10 -12.44 -0.59
C ALA A 223 -0.28 -13.24 -1.88
N ALA A 224 0.83 -13.67 -2.48
CA ALA A 224 0.77 -14.57 -3.63
C ALA A 224 0.08 -15.89 -3.21
N PRO A 225 -0.77 -16.47 -4.07
CA PRO A 225 -1.45 -17.73 -3.78
C PRO A 225 -0.50 -18.92 -3.67
#